data_AF-A0A1C9WVU0-F1
#
_entry.id   AF-A0A1C9WVU0-F1
#
_cell.length_a   1.000
_cell.length_b   1.000
_cell.length_c   1.000
_cell.angle_alpha   90.00
_cell.angle_beta   90.00
_cell.angle_gamma   90.00
#
_symmetry.space_group_name_H-M   'P 1'
#
loop_
_entity.id
_entity.type
_entity.pdbx_description
1 polymer ?
#
loop_
_entity_poly.entity_id
_entity_poly.type
_entity_poly.pdbx_seq_one_letter_code
_entity_poly.pdbx_strand_id
1 'polypeptide(L)'
;MEAEPGANEGPASQQPASAASALDVLATIPVKGRAPKTGYSRDQFGQAWADTDRNGCDTRNDMLRRDLTDLALKPGTRDCVVLSGVLNDPYTATLVNFLRGESTSAAVQIDHVVALSDAWQKGAQQLTASQRLSFANDPLNLLAVDGPSNQQKSDGDAATWLPANKSYRCDYVARQISVKSSYGLWVTRAEHDAMARILAGCPGQAAPTGQEPPPPPSQAATPAPVPAAPAPAPPAPAYYANCAAARAAGAAPLRAGQPGYREQMDGDRDGVACE
;
A
#
# COMPACT_ATOMS: atom_id res chain seq x y z
N MET A 1 -24.43 32.64 -36.91
CA MET A 1 -23.44 31.61 -36.54
C MET A 1 -22.57 32.22 -35.45
N GLU A 2 -23.07 32.16 -34.23
CA GLU A 2 -22.32 32.53 -33.03
C GLU A 2 -21.26 31.46 -32.77
N ALA A 3 -20.03 31.91 -32.54
CA ALA A 3 -18.92 31.06 -32.13
C ALA A 3 -18.94 30.95 -30.59
N GLU A 4 -19.04 29.73 -30.07
CA GLU A 4 -18.84 29.46 -28.65
C GLU A 4 -17.33 29.41 -28.32
N PRO A 5 -16.89 29.99 -27.18
CA PRO A 5 -15.49 29.94 -26.77
C PRO A 5 -15.16 28.61 -26.07
N GLY A 6 -13.98 28.08 -26.41
CA GLY A 6 -13.45 26.79 -25.97
C GLY A 6 -13.31 26.63 -24.46
N ALA A 7 -13.45 25.38 -24.04
CA ALA A 7 -13.18 24.91 -22.69
C ALA A 7 -11.72 25.21 -22.31
N ASN A 8 -11.55 25.88 -21.17
CA ASN A 8 -10.26 26.22 -20.59
C ASN A 8 -9.70 24.96 -19.89
N GLU A 9 -8.77 24.25 -20.53
CA GLU A 9 -8.00 23.19 -19.90
C GLU A 9 -7.13 23.79 -18.77
N GLY A 10 -7.37 23.36 -17.53
CA GLY A 10 -6.59 23.82 -16.39
C GLY A 10 -5.10 23.45 -16.52
N PRO A 11 -4.18 24.20 -15.90
CA PRO A 11 -2.76 23.89 -15.99
C PRO A 11 -2.50 22.53 -15.33
N ALA A 12 -2.05 21.57 -16.14
CA ALA A 12 -1.60 20.26 -15.68
C ALA A 12 -0.45 20.44 -14.68
N SER A 13 -0.49 19.69 -13.58
CA SER A 13 0.60 19.56 -12.63
C SER A 13 1.91 19.24 -13.38
N GLN A 14 2.89 20.14 -13.32
CA GLN A 14 4.16 19.96 -14.03
C GLN A 14 5.02 18.98 -13.25
N GLN A 15 4.97 17.69 -13.64
CA GLN A 15 5.83 16.66 -13.07
C GLN A 15 7.30 16.94 -13.41
N PRO A 16 8.25 16.43 -12.59
CA PRO A 16 9.67 16.52 -12.94
C PRO A 16 9.93 15.88 -14.32
N ALA A 17 10.95 16.38 -15.02
CA ALA A 17 11.40 15.77 -16.27
C ALA A 17 11.77 14.30 -16.05
N SER A 18 11.46 13.43 -17.02
CA SER A 18 11.83 12.03 -16.96
C SER A 18 13.35 11.88 -16.78
N ALA A 19 13.75 10.99 -15.86
CA ALA A 19 15.14 10.75 -15.44
C ALA A 19 15.85 11.88 -14.65
N ALA A 20 15.16 12.92 -14.17
CA ALA A 20 15.76 13.88 -13.24
C ALA A 20 16.13 13.20 -11.90
N SER A 21 17.28 13.57 -11.31
CA SER A 21 17.63 13.07 -9.98
C SER A 21 16.77 13.73 -8.90
N ALA A 22 16.41 12.98 -7.85
CA ALA A 22 15.62 13.51 -6.74
C ALA A 22 16.32 14.65 -6.01
N LEU A 23 17.66 14.66 -5.95
CA LEU A 23 18.44 15.75 -5.37
C LEU A 23 18.32 17.04 -6.18
N ASP A 24 18.37 16.95 -7.51
CA ASP A 24 18.22 18.13 -8.37
C ASP A 24 16.81 18.70 -8.27
N VAL A 25 15.79 17.83 -8.25
CA VAL A 25 14.40 18.27 -8.05
C VAL A 25 14.22 18.91 -6.67
N LEU A 26 14.78 18.33 -5.61
CA LEU A 26 14.73 18.89 -4.26
C LEU A 26 15.32 20.31 -4.21
N ALA A 27 16.42 20.56 -4.92
CA ALA A 27 17.05 21.88 -4.98
C ALA A 27 16.15 22.97 -5.61
N THR A 28 15.14 22.58 -6.39
CA THR A 28 14.16 23.51 -6.97
C THR A 28 12.99 23.83 -6.04
N ILE A 29 12.75 23.00 -5.02
CA ILE A 29 11.60 23.16 -4.12
C ILE A 29 11.87 24.32 -3.15
N PRO A 30 10.95 25.30 -3.03
CA PRO A 30 11.12 26.38 -2.07
C PRO A 30 11.25 25.86 -0.64
N VAL A 31 12.12 26.49 0.15
CA VAL A 31 12.28 26.21 1.58
C VAL A 31 11.62 27.32 2.39
N LYS A 32 10.55 27.01 3.14
CA LYS A 32 9.79 27.97 3.96
C LYS A 32 9.34 27.34 5.28
N GLY A 33 8.90 28.15 6.23
CA GLY A 33 8.25 27.65 7.46
C GLY A 33 6.89 26.99 7.18
N ARG A 34 6.34 26.30 8.19
CA ARG A 34 4.94 25.81 8.14
C ARG A 34 3.99 27.01 8.18
N ALA A 35 3.01 27.04 7.28
CA ALA A 35 1.86 27.93 7.38
C ALA A 35 0.90 27.43 8.49
N PRO A 36 -0.01 28.28 9.00
CA PRO A 36 -1.01 27.85 9.97
C PRO A 36 -1.90 26.72 9.44
N LYS A 37 -2.31 25.80 10.32
CA LYS A 37 -3.29 24.73 10.01
C LYS A 37 -4.75 25.24 9.99
N THR A 38 -4.97 26.53 10.20
CA THR A 38 -6.30 27.15 10.22
C THR A 38 -7.07 26.86 8.93
N GLY A 39 -8.35 26.49 9.07
CA GLY A 39 -9.22 26.19 7.92
C GLY A 39 -9.00 24.83 7.26
N TYR A 40 -8.05 24.03 7.76
CA TYR A 40 -7.84 22.67 7.27
C TYR A 40 -9.02 21.76 7.63
N SER A 41 -9.59 21.14 6.61
CA SER A 41 -10.42 19.93 6.71
C SER A 41 -10.02 19.00 5.57
N ARG A 42 -10.14 17.69 5.77
CA ARG A 42 -9.92 16.70 4.70
C ARG A 42 -10.86 16.93 3.52
N ASP A 43 -12.07 17.43 3.77
CA ASP A 43 -13.08 17.69 2.73
C ASP A 43 -12.64 18.78 1.76
N GLN A 44 -11.66 19.61 2.13
CA GLN A 44 -11.06 20.59 1.20
C GLN A 44 -10.34 19.93 0.03
N PHE A 45 -10.01 18.64 0.14
CA PHE A 45 -9.40 17.83 -0.90
C PHE A 45 -10.43 17.06 -1.74
N GLY A 46 -11.73 17.36 -1.58
CA GLY A 46 -12.80 16.77 -2.35
C GLY A 46 -13.10 15.33 -1.95
N GLN A 47 -13.76 14.60 -2.86
CA GLN A 47 -14.19 13.24 -2.61
C GLN A 47 -12.98 12.31 -2.41
N ALA A 48 -12.99 11.57 -1.30
CA ALA A 48 -12.01 10.52 -1.04
C ALA A 48 -12.19 9.37 -2.04
N TRP A 49 -11.09 8.92 -2.62
CA TRP A 49 -11.04 7.82 -3.59
C TRP A 49 -11.89 8.09 -4.83
N ALA A 50 -11.87 9.34 -5.31
CA ALA A 50 -12.59 9.72 -6.51
C ALA A 50 -11.96 9.05 -7.73
N ASP A 51 -12.78 8.48 -8.60
CA ASP A 51 -12.38 7.97 -9.92
C ASP A 51 -11.96 9.12 -10.84
N THR A 52 -10.73 9.64 -10.64
CA THR A 52 -10.22 10.81 -11.34
C THR A 52 -9.72 10.51 -12.74
N ASP A 53 -9.33 9.27 -13.02
CA ASP A 53 -8.92 8.81 -14.34
C ASP A 53 -10.11 8.27 -15.17
N ARG A 54 -11.29 8.14 -14.54
CA ARG A 54 -12.56 7.70 -15.14
C ARG A 54 -12.48 6.28 -15.70
N ASN A 55 -11.67 5.44 -15.08
CA ASN A 55 -11.52 4.04 -15.47
C ASN A 55 -12.68 3.16 -14.96
N GLY A 56 -13.54 3.68 -14.07
CA GLY A 56 -14.70 3.01 -13.48
C GLY A 56 -14.44 2.37 -12.13
N CYS A 57 -13.23 2.48 -11.59
CA CYS A 57 -12.80 2.03 -10.28
C CYS A 57 -12.54 3.23 -9.36
N ASP A 58 -12.79 3.08 -8.06
CA ASP A 58 -12.32 4.08 -7.11
C ASP A 58 -10.79 4.00 -6.94
N THR A 59 -10.15 5.13 -6.62
CA THR A 59 -8.68 5.20 -6.51
C THR A 59 -8.14 4.21 -5.48
N ARG A 60 -8.90 3.91 -4.42
CA ARG A 60 -8.45 2.96 -3.40
C ARG A 60 -8.24 1.58 -4.02
N ASN A 61 -9.19 1.12 -4.83
CA ASN A 61 -9.07 -0.14 -5.53
C ASN A 61 -7.97 -0.10 -6.58
N ASP A 62 -7.77 1.03 -7.27
CA ASP A 62 -6.62 1.17 -8.19
C ASP A 62 -5.29 1.00 -7.45
N MET A 63 -5.13 1.61 -6.27
CA MET A 63 -3.92 1.46 -5.48
C MET A 63 -3.74 0.03 -4.95
N LEU A 64 -4.81 -0.61 -4.49
CA LEU A 64 -4.75 -2.00 -4.06
C LEU A 64 -4.37 -2.93 -5.22
N ARG A 65 -4.91 -2.71 -6.43
CA ARG A 65 -4.56 -3.50 -7.61
C ARG A 65 -3.12 -3.29 -8.05
N ARG A 66 -2.61 -2.07 -7.92
CA ARG A 66 -1.23 -1.72 -8.26
C ARG A 66 -0.23 -2.31 -7.29
N ASP A 67 -0.54 -2.24 -5.99
CA ASP A 67 0.45 -2.47 -4.93
C ASP A 67 0.38 -3.87 -4.30
N LEU A 68 -0.74 -4.59 -4.46
CA LEU A 68 -0.87 -5.97 -3.97
C LEU A 68 -0.53 -6.99 -5.05
N THR A 69 -0.03 -8.13 -4.60
CA THR A 69 0.16 -9.35 -5.40
C THR A 69 -0.89 -10.40 -5.03
N ASP A 70 -0.96 -11.52 -5.76
CA ASP A 70 -1.89 -12.63 -5.49
C ASP A 70 -3.35 -12.18 -5.32
N LEU A 71 -3.80 -11.32 -6.24
CA LEU A 71 -5.09 -10.66 -6.19
C LEU A 71 -6.26 -11.63 -6.38
N ALA A 72 -7.29 -11.48 -5.54
CA ALA A 72 -8.64 -11.94 -5.85
C ALA A 72 -9.56 -10.74 -6.07
N LEU A 73 -10.27 -10.71 -7.19
CA LEU A 73 -11.16 -9.62 -7.58
C LEU A 73 -12.61 -10.06 -7.49
N LYS A 74 -13.52 -9.14 -7.17
CA LYS A 74 -14.95 -9.42 -7.10
C LYS A 74 -15.52 -9.60 -8.52
N PRO A 75 -16.12 -10.75 -8.85
CA PRO A 75 -16.79 -10.95 -10.14
C PRO A 75 -17.87 -9.89 -10.39
N GLY A 76 -18.05 -9.52 -11.66
CA GLY A 76 -19.06 -8.53 -12.08
C GLY A 76 -18.71 -7.08 -11.76
N THR A 77 -17.47 -6.79 -11.31
CA THR A 77 -17.03 -5.41 -11.01
C THR A 77 -16.07 -4.81 -12.02
N ARG A 78 -15.96 -5.40 -13.22
CA ARG A 78 -14.98 -5.01 -14.25
C ARG A 78 -13.55 -4.96 -13.69
N ASP A 79 -13.21 -6.00 -12.93
CA ASP A 79 -11.92 -6.16 -12.26
C ASP A 79 -11.56 -5.05 -11.26
N CYS A 80 -12.51 -4.20 -10.84
CA CYS A 80 -12.21 -3.11 -9.91
C CYS A 80 -12.06 -3.58 -8.47
N VAL A 81 -13.04 -4.31 -7.92
CA VAL A 81 -13.11 -4.47 -6.46
C VAL A 81 -12.15 -5.57 -6.00
N VAL A 82 -11.08 -5.18 -5.32
CA VAL A 82 -10.12 -6.11 -4.71
C VAL A 82 -10.72 -6.75 -3.45
N LEU A 83 -10.83 -8.07 -3.45
CA LEU A 83 -11.30 -8.88 -2.32
C LEU A 83 -10.15 -9.36 -1.44
N SER A 84 -9.02 -9.72 -2.01
CA SER A 84 -7.82 -10.11 -1.27
C SER A 84 -6.54 -9.89 -2.08
N GLY A 85 -5.40 -9.93 -1.39
CA GLY A 85 -4.07 -9.91 -1.98
C GLY A 85 -2.99 -9.94 -0.91
N VAL A 86 -1.73 -9.93 -1.33
CA VAL A 86 -0.57 -9.89 -0.44
C VAL A 86 0.18 -8.59 -0.66
N LEU A 87 0.29 -7.78 0.39
CA LEU A 87 1.11 -6.58 0.41
C LEU A 87 2.54 -6.95 0.81
N ASN A 88 3.50 -6.67 -0.05
CA ASN A 88 4.90 -6.55 0.37
C ASN A 88 5.12 -5.13 0.87
N ASP A 89 4.94 -4.92 2.17
CA ASP A 89 4.80 -3.58 2.73
C ASP A 89 6.12 -2.80 2.65
N PRO A 90 6.15 -1.67 1.91
CA PRO A 90 7.36 -0.90 1.75
C PRO A 90 7.81 -0.24 3.06
N TYR A 91 6.92 -0.03 4.03
CA TYR A 91 7.23 0.69 5.27
C TYR A 91 7.93 -0.16 6.32
N THR A 92 7.61 -1.45 6.38
CA THR A 92 8.10 -2.40 7.39
C THR A 92 8.94 -3.52 6.81
N ALA A 93 8.94 -3.72 5.48
CA ALA A 93 9.51 -4.89 4.80
C ALA A 93 8.88 -6.23 5.24
N THR A 94 7.60 -6.19 5.64
CA THR A 94 6.84 -7.37 6.03
C THR A 94 5.76 -7.70 5.02
N LEU A 95 5.33 -8.96 4.99
CA LEU A 95 4.17 -9.38 4.20
C LEU A 95 2.89 -9.19 5.01
N VAL A 96 1.90 -8.51 4.44
CA VAL A 96 0.57 -8.34 5.04
C VAL A 96 -0.48 -8.97 4.12
N ASN A 97 -1.18 -9.98 4.64
CA ASN A 97 -2.31 -10.58 3.92
C ASN A 97 -3.53 -9.65 4.02
N PHE A 98 -3.97 -9.14 2.89
CA PHE A 98 -5.18 -8.35 2.78
C PHE A 98 -6.37 -9.25 2.42
N LEU A 99 -7.42 -9.15 3.23
CA LEU A 99 -8.74 -9.70 2.98
C LEU A 99 -9.77 -8.60 3.29
N ARG A 100 -10.50 -8.15 2.26
CA ARG A 100 -11.56 -7.16 2.40
C ARG A 100 -12.57 -7.63 3.45
N GLY A 101 -12.82 -6.77 4.42
CA GLY A 101 -13.59 -7.09 5.63
C GLY A 101 -13.00 -6.48 6.89
N GLU A 102 -13.71 -6.60 8.01
CA GLU A 102 -13.34 -5.96 9.28
C GLU A 102 -11.99 -6.43 9.84
N SER A 103 -11.57 -7.67 9.53
CA SER A 103 -10.38 -8.29 10.10
C SER A 103 -9.06 -7.66 9.64
N THR A 104 -8.92 -7.36 8.35
CA THR A 104 -7.62 -6.92 7.79
C THR A 104 -7.71 -5.66 6.92
N SER A 105 -8.90 -5.10 6.66
CA SER A 105 -8.99 -3.84 5.90
C SER A 105 -8.32 -2.67 6.60
N ALA A 106 -8.24 -2.70 7.93
CA ALA A 106 -7.50 -1.71 8.71
C ALA A 106 -5.98 -1.97 8.73
N ALA A 107 -5.56 -3.21 8.44
CA ALA A 107 -4.16 -3.61 8.39
C ALA A 107 -3.47 -3.14 7.10
N VAL A 108 -4.21 -2.98 5.99
CA VAL A 108 -3.72 -2.34 4.77
C VAL A 108 -4.46 -1.03 4.52
N GLN A 109 -3.73 0.07 4.63
CA GLN A 109 -4.24 1.42 4.38
C GLN A 109 -3.65 1.99 3.11
N ILE A 110 -4.36 2.94 2.49
CA ILE A 110 -3.78 3.73 1.41
C ILE A 110 -3.29 5.03 2.04
N ASP A 111 -1.97 5.20 2.14
CA ASP A 111 -1.35 6.40 2.66
C ASP A 111 -1.25 7.49 1.58
N HIS A 112 -1.40 8.73 2.03
CA HIS A 112 -0.91 9.91 1.33
C HIS A 112 0.56 10.13 1.72
N VAL A 113 1.48 9.70 0.86
CA VAL A 113 2.94 9.75 1.10
C VAL A 113 3.39 11.16 1.51
N VAL A 114 2.79 12.20 0.92
CA VAL A 114 2.72 13.55 1.49
C VAL A 114 1.33 13.74 2.11
N ALA A 115 1.26 13.75 3.44
CA ALA A 115 -0.01 13.81 4.17
C ALA A 115 -0.80 15.09 3.85
N LEU A 116 -2.13 14.99 3.74
CA LEU A 116 -3.01 16.12 3.39
C LEU A 116 -2.85 17.32 4.34
N SER A 117 -2.71 17.06 5.64
CA SER A 117 -2.50 18.09 6.68
C SER A 117 -1.12 18.76 6.58
N ASP A 118 -0.09 17.99 6.21
CA ASP A 118 1.25 18.53 5.98
C ASP A 118 1.26 19.42 4.73
N ALA A 119 0.65 18.91 3.64
CA ALA A 119 0.51 19.62 2.38
C ALA A 119 -0.24 20.95 2.56
N TRP A 120 -1.32 20.99 3.36
CA TRP A 120 -2.06 22.22 3.66
C TRP A 120 -1.16 23.33 4.20
N GLN A 121 -0.37 22.98 5.22
CA GLN A 121 0.60 23.89 5.86
C GLN A 121 1.80 24.21 4.98
N LYS A 122 1.94 23.54 3.82
CA LYS A 122 3.07 23.65 2.91
C LYS A 122 2.70 23.99 1.47
N GLY A 123 1.51 24.56 1.27
CA GLY A 123 1.11 25.18 0.00
C GLY A 123 -0.22 24.72 -0.56
N ALA A 124 -0.77 23.60 -0.10
CA ALA A 124 -2.03 23.08 -0.64
C ALA A 124 -3.23 23.99 -0.36
N GLN A 125 -3.14 24.89 0.63
CA GLN A 125 -4.15 25.94 0.85
C GLN A 125 -4.26 26.94 -0.32
N GLN A 126 -3.21 27.07 -1.15
CA GLN A 126 -3.17 27.98 -2.32
C GLN A 126 -3.63 27.29 -3.60
N LEU A 127 -3.73 25.96 -3.59
CA LEU A 127 -4.23 25.19 -4.73
C LEU A 127 -5.70 25.47 -4.97
N THR A 128 -6.14 25.31 -6.21
CA THR A 128 -7.58 25.28 -6.50
C THR A 128 -8.22 24.01 -5.90
N ALA A 129 -9.55 24.00 -5.79
CA ALA A 129 -10.26 22.80 -5.31
C ALA A 129 -10.00 21.58 -6.22
N SER A 130 -9.92 21.77 -7.54
CA SER A 130 -9.61 20.69 -8.48
C SER A 130 -8.18 20.17 -8.30
N GLN A 131 -7.20 21.05 -8.10
CA GLN A 131 -5.82 20.64 -7.82
C GLN A 131 -5.68 19.88 -6.51
N ARG A 132 -6.42 20.27 -5.46
CA ARG A 132 -6.45 19.48 -4.21
C ARG A 132 -7.11 18.12 -4.40
N LEU A 133 -8.17 18.03 -5.21
CA LEU A 133 -8.79 16.75 -5.57
C LEU A 133 -7.79 15.85 -6.31
N SER A 134 -7.06 16.38 -7.28
CA SER A 134 -5.99 15.66 -7.96
C SER A 134 -4.91 15.20 -6.98
N PHE A 135 -4.41 16.09 -6.12
CA PHE A 135 -3.39 15.77 -5.11
C PHE A 135 -3.78 14.61 -4.19
N ALA A 136 -5.04 14.56 -3.79
CA ALA A 136 -5.55 13.52 -2.88
C ALA A 136 -5.83 12.18 -3.57
N ASN A 137 -5.96 12.14 -4.89
CA ASN A 137 -6.22 10.93 -5.66
C ASN A 137 -5.07 10.58 -6.63
N ASP A 138 -3.93 11.27 -6.53
CA ASP A 138 -2.76 11.03 -7.38
C ASP A 138 -2.06 9.72 -7.01
N PRO A 139 -1.94 8.75 -7.94
CA PRO A 139 -1.18 7.52 -7.71
C PRO A 139 0.25 7.75 -7.22
N LEU A 140 0.90 8.86 -7.61
CA LEU A 140 2.23 9.19 -7.14
C LEU A 140 2.25 9.56 -5.64
N ASN A 141 1.15 10.12 -5.13
CA ASN A 141 1.00 10.47 -3.72
C ASN A 141 0.34 9.36 -2.90
N LEU A 142 -0.16 8.30 -3.54
CA LEU A 142 -0.87 7.21 -2.87
C LEU A 142 -0.07 5.90 -2.86
N LEU A 143 -0.12 5.16 -1.75
CA LEU A 143 0.57 3.88 -1.58
C LEU A 143 -0.17 2.97 -0.61
N ALA A 144 -0.38 1.70 -0.98
CA ALA A 144 -0.83 0.69 -0.03
C ALA A 144 0.29 0.35 0.95
N VAL A 145 0.00 0.45 2.26
CA VAL A 145 0.98 0.29 3.34
C VAL A 145 0.38 -0.36 4.58
N ASP A 146 1.24 -0.83 5.48
CA ASP A 146 0.91 -1.28 6.82
C ASP A 146 0.17 -0.19 7.63
N GLY A 147 -0.99 -0.56 8.17
CA GLY A 147 -1.90 0.35 8.87
C GLY A 147 -1.33 0.99 10.14
N PRO A 148 -0.73 0.23 11.07
CA PRO A 148 -0.03 0.79 12.23
C PRO A 148 1.08 1.77 11.85
N SER A 149 1.89 1.46 10.84
CA SER A 149 2.96 2.34 10.36
C SER A 149 2.40 3.66 9.81
N ASN A 150 1.31 3.59 9.04
CA ASN A 150 0.62 4.78 8.54
C ASN A 150 0.01 5.64 9.68
N GLN A 151 -0.56 5.01 10.69
CA GLN A 151 -1.07 5.71 11.87
C GLN A 151 0.04 6.40 12.67
N GLN A 152 1.21 5.76 12.79
CA GLN A 152 2.39 6.35 13.43
C GLN A 152 2.92 7.54 12.64
N LYS A 153 2.93 7.46 11.30
CA LYS A 153 3.31 8.56 10.41
C LYS A 153 2.41 9.78 10.62
N SER A 154 1.09 9.59 10.72
CA SER A 154 0.12 10.68 10.89
C SER A 154 0.31 11.79 9.84
N ASP A 155 0.50 13.05 10.25
CA ASP A 155 0.86 14.18 9.38
C ASP A 155 2.36 14.56 9.40
N GLY A 156 3.22 13.59 9.76
CA GLY A 156 4.66 13.73 9.74
C GLY A 156 5.25 13.89 8.34
N ASP A 157 6.26 14.75 8.25
CA ASP A 157 7.13 14.91 7.08
C ASP A 157 8.44 14.09 7.22
N ALA A 158 9.30 14.13 6.21
CA ALA A 158 10.57 13.37 6.22
C ALA A 158 11.51 13.71 7.39
N ALA A 159 11.34 14.85 8.06
CA ALA A 159 12.13 15.21 9.24
C ALA A 159 11.60 14.57 10.53
N THR A 160 10.31 14.24 10.57
CA THR A 160 9.62 13.77 11.77
C THR A 160 9.32 12.28 11.73
N TRP A 161 9.12 11.72 10.54
CA TRP A 161 8.87 10.29 10.35
C TRP A 161 9.49 9.77 9.05
N LEU A 162 10.14 8.61 9.14
CA LEU A 162 10.64 7.83 8.00
C LEU A 162 10.27 6.36 8.19
N PRO A 163 10.03 5.61 7.10
CA PRO A 163 9.80 4.18 7.15
C PRO A 163 10.82 3.42 8.01
N ALA A 164 10.37 2.41 8.76
CA ALA A 164 11.25 1.53 9.52
C ALA A 164 12.17 0.72 8.59
N ASN A 165 11.64 0.33 7.43
CA ASN A 165 12.38 -0.26 6.33
C ASN A 165 13.37 0.75 5.74
N LYS A 166 14.66 0.62 6.10
CA LYS A 166 15.71 1.55 5.68
C LYS A 166 15.99 1.50 4.19
N SER A 167 15.86 0.34 3.54
CA SER A 167 16.15 0.21 2.10
C SER A 167 15.16 0.99 1.24
N TYR A 168 13.94 1.22 1.73
CA TYR A 168 12.90 1.96 1.02
C TYR A 168 12.98 3.49 1.20
N ARG A 169 13.81 4.00 2.12
CA ARG A 169 13.81 5.44 2.46
C ARG A 169 14.16 6.35 1.29
N CYS A 170 15.00 5.88 0.37
CA CYS A 170 15.37 6.62 -0.84
C CYS A 170 14.16 6.81 -1.76
N ASP A 171 13.42 5.73 -2.05
CA ASP A 171 12.20 5.79 -2.86
C ASP A 171 11.11 6.63 -2.18
N TYR A 172 10.96 6.49 -0.86
CA TYR A 172 10.00 7.28 -0.07
C TYR A 172 10.29 8.79 -0.19
N VAL A 173 11.53 9.21 0.02
CA VAL A 173 11.93 10.62 -0.06
C VAL A 173 11.83 11.14 -1.49
N ALA A 174 12.31 10.37 -2.49
CA ALA A 174 12.22 10.75 -3.90
C ALA A 174 10.76 10.94 -4.34
N ARG A 175 9.85 10.05 -3.90
CA ARG A 175 8.42 10.19 -4.16
C ARG A 175 7.83 11.44 -3.52
N GLN A 176 8.16 11.74 -2.26
CA GLN A 176 7.72 12.99 -1.61
C GLN A 176 8.19 14.23 -2.35
N ILE A 177 9.43 14.23 -2.85
CA ILE A 177 10.01 15.33 -3.65
C ILE A 177 9.22 15.50 -4.95
N SER A 178 8.99 14.41 -5.70
CA SER A 178 8.21 14.48 -6.95
C SER A 178 6.80 15.00 -6.72
N VAL A 179 6.11 14.55 -5.67
CA VAL A 179 4.79 15.06 -5.29
C VAL A 179 4.86 16.55 -4.97
N LYS A 180 5.76 16.98 -4.09
CA LYS A 180 5.84 18.39 -3.70
C LYS A 180 6.17 19.30 -4.88
N SER A 181 7.10 18.88 -5.74
CA SER A 181 7.43 19.60 -6.98
C SER A 181 6.22 19.71 -7.92
N SER A 182 5.51 18.60 -8.17
CA SER A 182 4.37 18.54 -9.10
C SER A 182 3.22 19.48 -8.72
N TYR A 183 3.03 19.73 -7.42
CA TYR A 183 1.95 20.56 -6.89
C TYR A 183 2.44 21.93 -6.37
N GLY A 184 3.70 22.32 -6.65
CA GLY A 184 4.24 23.61 -6.22
C GLY A 184 4.25 23.80 -4.70
N LEU A 185 4.34 22.71 -3.94
CA LEU A 185 4.43 22.74 -2.48
C LEU A 185 5.86 23.08 -2.05
N TRP A 186 6.02 23.57 -0.81
CA TRP A 186 7.34 23.81 -0.23
C TRP A 186 7.71 22.77 0.82
N VAL A 187 8.97 22.78 1.23
CA VAL A 187 9.48 22.00 2.37
C VAL A 187 9.93 22.93 3.49
N THR A 188 9.95 22.42 4.72
CA THR A 188 10.71 23.11 5.78
C THR A 188 12.20 22.90 5.62
N ARG A 189 13.02 23.72 6.28
CA ARG A 189 14.47 23.50 6.29
C ARG A 189 14.84 22.14 6.88
N ALA A 190 14.20 21.75 7.98
CA ALA A 190 14.45 20.44 8.61
C ALA A 190 14.08 19.28 7.67
N GLU A 191 12.94 19.39 6.97
CA GLU A 191 12.50 18.40 5.99
C GLU A 191 13.46 18.32 4.80
N HIS A 192 13.84 19.46 4.22
CA HIS A 192 14.83 19.53 3.14
C HIS A 192 16.14 18.85 3.53
N ASP A 193 16.68 19.18 4.71
CA ASP A 193 17.94 18.62 5.20
C ASP A 193 17.82 17.11 5.49
N ALA A 194 16.66 16.65 5.95
CA ALA A 194 16.38 15.23 6.14
C ALA A 194 16.31 14.48 4.80
N MET A 195 15.61 15.03 3.82
CA MET A 195 15.53 14.47 2.47
C MET A 195 16.92 14.38 1.83
N ALA A 196 17.69 15.47 1.85
CA ALA A 196 19.05 15.51 1.31
C ALA A 196 19.98 14.50 1.98
N ARG A 197 19.90 14.35 3.31
CA ARG A 197 20.70 13.36 4.06
C ARG A 197 20.36 11.92 3.70
N ILE A 198 19.09 11.60 3.47
CA ILE A 198 18.70 10.26 3.00
C ILE A 198 19.23 10.02 1.58
N LEU A 199 19.06 10.99 0.68
CA LEU A 199 19.51 10.87 -0.70
C LEU A 199 21.03 10.81 -0.85
N ALA A 200 21.80 11.38 0.09
CA ALA A 200 23.25 11.21 0.14
C ALA A 200 23.68 9.73 0.26
N GLY A 201 22.82 8.86 0.82
CA GLY A 201 23.04 7.42 0.89
C GLY A 201 22.67 6.65 -0.38
N CYS A 202 22.05 7.30 -1.36
CA CYS A 202 21.63 6.72 -2.64
C CYS A 202 21.81 7.72 -3.79
N PRO A 203 23.06 8.06 -4.14
CA PRO A 203 23.36 8.99 -5.23
C PRO A 203 22.71 8.54 -6.54
N GLY A 204 22.08 9.47 -7.25
CA GLY A 204 21.41 9.18 -8.52
C GLY A 204 20.01 8.57 -8.40
N GLN A 205 19.44 8.49 -7.19
CA GLN A 205 18.02 8.15 -7.02
C GLN A 205 17.16 9.04 -7.93
N ALA A 206 16.41 8.40 -8.84
CA ALA A 206 15.52 9.11 -9.75
C ALA A 206 14.31 9.69 -9.00
N ALA A 207 13.87 10.87 -9.42
CA ALA A 207 12.57 11.41 -9.04
C ALA A 207 11.48 10.68 -9.85
N PRO A 208 10.60 9.86 -9.23
CA PRO A 208 9.57 9.17 -9.98
C PRO A 208 8.60 10.15 -10.63
N THR A 209 8.14 9.83 -11.83
CA THR A 209 7.03 10.53 -12.50
C THR A 209 5.77 9.67 -12.45
N GLY A 210 4.59 10.28 -12.50
CA GLY A 210 3.31 9.57 -12.53
C GLY A 210 3.01 8.89 -13.88
N GLN A 211 3.94 8.96 -14.84
CA GLN A 211 3.84 8.35 -16.16
C GLN A 211 4.74 7.14 -16.37
N GLU A 212 5.55 6.74 -15.39
CA GLU A 212 6.42 5.58 -15.55
C GLU A 212 5.66 4.28 -15.18
N PRO A 213 5.64 3.26 -16.07
CA PRO A 213 5.36 1.90 -15.64
C PRO A 213 6.25 1.56 -14.44
N PRO A 214 5.81 0.70 -13.50
CA PRO A 214 6.68 0.27 -12.42
C PRO A 214 8.03 -0.16 -13.00
N PRO A 215 9.17 0.22 -12.37
CA PRO A 215 10.45 -0.26 -12.83
C PRO A 215 10.33 -1.78 -13.00
N PRO A 216 10.83 -2.37 -14.11
CA PRO A 216 10.98 -3.81 -14.13
C PRO A 216 11.70 -4.17 -12.84
N PRO A 217 11.25 -5.20 -12.10
CA PRO A 217 11.82 -5.52 -10.81
C PRO A 217 13.33 -5.47 -10.99
N SER A 218 13.99 -4.52 -10.30
CA SER A 218 15.42 -4.56 -10.10
C SER A 218 15.69 -6.01 -9.80
N GLN A 219 16.59 -6.65 -10.55
CA GLN A 219 16.90 -8.06 -10.43
C GLN A 219 17.37 -8.29 -8.99
N ALA A 220 16.40 -8.44 -8.07
CA ALA A 220 16.45 -9.36 -6.98
C ALA A 220 16.97 -10.60 -7.68
N ALA A 221 18.21 -10.95 -7.32
CA ALA A 221 18.80 -12.22 -7.65
C ALA A 221 17.63 -13.21 -7.66
N THR A 222 17.39 -13.81 -8.82
CA THR A 222 16.38 -14.85 -8.96
C THR A 222 16.56 -15.71 -7.72
N PRO A 223 15.56 -15.84 -6.83
CA PRO A 223 15.67 -16.85 -5.80
C PRO A 223 15.96 -18.11 -6.61
N ALA A 224 17.13 -18.72 -6.39
CA ALA A 224 17.41 -20.03 -6.94
C ALA A 224 16.13 -20.84 -6.74
N PRO A 225 15.62 -21.53 -7.77
CA PRO A 225 14.31 -22.16 -7.70
C PRO A 225 14.26 -22.89 -6.38
N VAL A 226 13.44 -22.37 -5.46
CA VAL A 226 13.22 -23.03 -4.18
C VAL A 226 12.74 -24.40 -4.62
N PRO A 227 13.48 -25.49 -4.32
CA PRO A 227 13.02 -26.82 -4.68
C PRO A 227 11.58 -26.87 -4.22
N ALA A 228 10.66 -27.17 -5.15
CA ALA A 228 9.24 -27.23 -4.85
C ALA A 228 9.12 -27.92 -3.49
N ALA A 229 8.63 -27.19 -2.49
CA ALA A 229 8.44 -27.78 -1.17
C ALA A 229 7.65 -29.06 -1.46
N PRO A 230 8.15 -30.25 -1.07
CA PRO A 230 7.46 -31.48 -1.35
C PRO A 230 6.02 -31.29 -0.88
N ALA A 231 5.06 -31.64 -1.73
CA ALA A 231 3.66 -31.66 -1.35
C ALA A 231 3.57 -32.24 0.07
N PRO A 232 2.83 -31.61 1.01
CA PRO A 232 2.76 -32.09 2.37
C PRO A 232 2.48 -33.59 2.30
N ALA A 233 3.42 -34.37 2.84
CA ALA A 233 3.28 -35.81 2.88
C ALA A 233 1.90 -36.11 3.46
N PRO A 234 1.13 -37.07 2.89
CA PRO A 234 -0.12 -37.49 3.51
C PRO A 234 0.16 -37.73 4.99
N PRO A 235 -0.70 -37.27 5.92
CA PRO A 235 -0.48 -37.50 7.33
C PRO A 235 -0.21 -39.00 7.51
N ALA A 236 0.88 -39.33 8.20
CA ALA A 236 1.21 -40.71 8.50
C ALA A 236 -0.05 -41.41 9.05
N PRO A 237 -0.32 -42.68 8.70
CA PRO A 237 -1.51 -43.36 9.17
C PRO A 237 -1.53 -43.30 10.70
N ALA A 238 -2.44 -42.49 11.23
CA ALA A 238 -2.55 -42.25 12.66
C ALA A 238 -3.19 -43.48 13.30
N TYR A 239 -2.40 -44.50 13.61
CA TYR A 239 -2.90 -45.60 14.42
C TYR A 239 -2.99 -45.15 15.88
N TYR A 240 -4.22 -45.02 16.38
CA TYR A 240 -4.46 -44.85 17.81
C TYR A 240 -4.72 -46.22 18.43
N ALA A 241 -3.98 -46.53 19.51
CA ALA A 241 -4.17 -47.78 20.24
C ALA A 241 -5.57 -47.86 20.91
N ASN A 242 -6.12 -46.71 21.31
CA ASN A 242 -7.44 -46.56 21.93
C ASN A 242 -7.87 -45.07 21.93
N CYS A 243 -9.09 -44.80 22.39
CA CYS A 243 -9.64 -43.44 22.46
C CYS A 243 -8.89 -42.47 23.39
N ALA A 244 -8.17 -42.97 24.40
CA ALA A 244 -7.35 -42.11 25.24
C ALA A 244 -6.15 -41.54 24.46
N ALA A 245 -5.52 -42.36 23.60
CA ALA A 245 -4.47 -41.90 22.71
C ALA A 245 -4.97 -40.88 21.67
N ALA A 246 -6.17 -41.11 21.11
CA ALA A 246 -6.80 -40.18 20.16
C ALA A 246 -7.13 -38.82 20.80
N ARG A 247 -7.66 -38.81 22.04
CA ARG A 247 -7.93 -37.58 22.80
C ARG A 247 -6.65 -36.83 23.19
N ALA A 248 -5.62 -37.55 23.65
CA ALA A 248 -4.33 -36.94 24.01
C ALA A 248 -3.64 -36.27 22.80
N ALA A 249 -3.85 -36.81 21.60
CA ALA A 249 -3.37 -36.24 20.35
C ALA A 249 -4.26 -35.10 19.79
N GLY A 250 -5.38 -34.77 20.45
CA GLY A 250 -6.34 -33.77 19.98
C GLY A 250 -7.13 -34.18 18.73
N ALA A 251 -7.20 -35.49 18.44
CA ALA A 251 -7.79 -36.03 17.22
C ALA A 251 -9.23 -36.54 17.39
N ALA A 252 -9.76 -36.55 18.61
CA ALA A 252 -11.13 -36.96 18.90
C ALA A 252 -12.12 -35.77 18.80
N PRO A 253 -13.37 -35.98 18.34
CA PRO A 253 -13.96 -37.25 17.89
C PRO A 253 -13.50 -37.67 16.48
N LEU A 254 -13.32 -38.98 16.26
CA LEU A 254 -12.89 -39.55 14.98
C LEU A 254 -14.10 -40.03 14.17
N ARG A 255 -14.27 -39.57 12.93
CA ARG A 255 -15.40 -39.96 12.07
C ARG A 255 -15.03 -41.07 11.10
N ALA A 256 -16.01 -41.90 10.72
CA ALA A 256 -15.84 -42.94 9.71
C ALA A 256 -15.18 -42.39 8.43
N GLY A 257 -14.09 -43.03 8.00
CA GLY A 257 -13.29 -42.58 6.85
C GLY A 257 -12.14 -41.60 7.19
N GLN A 258 -12.06 -41.08 8.41
CA GLN A 258 -10.91 -40.29 8.84
C GLN A 258 -9.70 -41.17 9.22
N PRO A 259 -8.46 -40.68 8.98
CA PRO A 259 -7.25 -41.36 9.45
C PRO A 259 -7.31 -41.64 10.97
N GLY A 260 -7.18 -42.92 11.32
CA GLY A 260 -7.21 -43.38 12.71
C GLY A 260 -8.56 -43.80 13.26
N TYR A 261 -9.65 -43.63 12.50
CA TYR A 261 -10.93 -44.25 12.82
C TYR A 261 -10.85 -45.79 12.75
N ARG A 262 -11.46 -46.48 13.72
CA ARG A 262 -11.62 -47.94 13.73
C ARG A 262 -12.98 -48.27 14.30
N GLU A 263 -13.73 -49.15 13.64
CA GLU A 263 -15.04 -49.62 14.09
C GLU A 263 -15.02 -50.22 15.51
N GLN A 264 -13.86 -50.73 15.96
CA GLN A 264 -13.68 -51.26 17.31
C GLN A 264 -13.65 -50.18 18.41
N MET A 265 -13.46 -48.91 18.03
CA MET A 265 -13.45 -47.74 18.92
C MET A 265 -14.78 -46.97 18.86
N ASP A 266 -15.67 -47.36 17.95
CA ASP A 266 -17.04 -46.87 17.80
C ASP A 266 -17.98 -47.88 18.49
N GLY A 267 -18.26 -47.62 19.77
CA GLY A 267 -18.94 -48.58 20.65
C GLY A 267 -20.42 -48.77 20.32
N ASP A 268 -21.06 -47.73 19.78
CA ASP A 268 -22.47 -47.66 19.42
C ASP A 268 -22.72 -47.75 17.90
N ARG A 269 -21.66 -47.75 17.10
CA ARG A 269 -21.65 -47.97 15.64
C ARG A 269 -22.42 -46.91 14.88
N ASP A 270 -22.34 -45.67 15.32
CA ASP A 270 -22.99 -44.53 14.70
C ASP A 270 -22.11 -43.83 13.65
N GLY A 271 -20.85 -44.27 13.51
CA GLY A 271 -19.86 -43.69 12.61
C GLY A 271 -18.97 -42.64 13.27
N VAL A 272 -19.03 -42.46 14.59
CA VAL A 272 -18.21 -41.55 15.38
C VAL A 272 -17.52 -42.31 16.53
N ALA A 273 -16.22 -42.54 16.39
CA ALA A 273 -15.41 -43.14 17.43
C ALA A 273 -14.91 -42.08 18.43
N CYS A 274 -14.80 -42.48 19.70
CA CYS A 274 -14.17 -41.71 20.76
C CYS A 274 -14.85 -40.37 21.11
N GLU A 275 -16.19 -40.36 21.10
CA GLU A 275 -16.99 -39.29 21.76
C GLU A 275 -16.64 -39.11 23.24
#